data_AF-A0AAP8KRK8-F1
#
_entry.id   AF-A0AAP8KRK8-F1
#
_cell.length_a   1.000
_cell.length_b   1.000
_cell.length_c   1.000
_cell.angle_alpha   90.00
_cell.angle_beta   90.00
_cell.angle_gamma   90.00
#
_symmetry.space_group_name_H-M   'P 1'
#
loop_
_entity.id
_entity.type
_entity.pdbx_description
1 polymer ?
#
loop_
_entity_poly.entity_id
_entity_poly.type
_entity_poly.pdbx_seq_one_letter_code
_entity_poly.pdbx_strand_id
1 'polypeptide(L)'
;MTVKYKTVITKAGAIKLAAATLPDGKKVNLTAMAVGDGGGTLPVPDPNQTKLVKEVWRHALNKISQDKKNKNYVVAELLIPPETGGFWMRELGLYDDTGTLIAVGNMAESYKPALAEGSGRAQTVRMVIMVSDIESVELTIDTSTVMATQDYVDDRLAEHEQSRRHPDATLTAKGFTQLSSATDSTSESVAATPKAVKTAYDLAKGKYTAQDATTAQKGIVQLSSATDSTSESVAATPKAVKAAYDLAKGKYSAQDATTAQKGIVQLSSATDSTSEALAATPKAVKAAFDAAKSANQNAEGRVPKGAGLNTYAESFADVAVDLRTRSGFFNGSSVKNGMPGGHTWKQYINAAHSNTQGYNTVIGIDFDGNVIGFAAVTAGVFKGWKLIHHDGYNNYPVGAPIPWPSDTVPAGYAIMAGQAFDKSAYPLLAAAFPSGVIPDMRSWTIKGKPASGRAVLSQELDGVKSHTHGASASSTDLGTKNTSAFDYGTKTTSAFDYGTKSSNSTGAHTHSVSGTAASAGAHNHSVPVWVGSGGAGAGRYVDRNEFNNAQNNNPNGPPTTTSGAHTHTVSGTAASAGAHAHTVAVGAHTHTVAVGSHTHSVVMGAHTHTITVAAAGNAENTVKNIAYNYIVRLA
;
A
#
# COMPACT_ATOMS: atom_id res chain seq x y z
N MET A 1 -28.72 -70.26 22.95
CA MET A 1 -27.30 -70.15 23.36
C MET A 1 -26.76 -68.85 22.79
N THR A 2 -26.31 -67.91 23.62
CA THR A 2 -25.66 -66.68 23.17
C THR A 2 -24.32 -67.05 22.53
N VAL A 3 -24.23 -66.93 21.21
CA VAL A 3 -23.01 -67.21 20.46
C VAL A 3 -21.95 -66.21 20.91
N LYS A 4 -20.92 -66.69 21.63
CA LYS A 4 -19.82 -65.85 22.10
C LYS A 4 -18.75 -65.75 21.01
N TYR A 5 -18.56 -64.55 20.48
CA TYR A 5 -17.44 -64.22 19.59
C TYR A 5 -16.19 -64.02 20.43
N LYS A 6 -15.07 -64.61 20.00
CA LYS A 6 -13.78 -64.53 20.70
C LYS A 6 -12.64 -64.47 19.69
N THR A 7 -11.55 -63.84 20.12
CA THR A 7 -10.26 -63.89 19.44
C THR A 7 -9.31 -64.76 20.26
N VAL A 8 -8.53 -65.60 19.59
CA VAL A 8 -7.55 -66.50 20.21
C VAL A 8 -6.21 -66.29 19.51
N ILE A 9 -5.16 -66.11 20.30
CA ILE A 9 -3.78 -66.10 19.79
C ILE A 9 -3.40 -67.54 19.46
N THR A 10 -2.86 -67.77 18.27
CA THR A 10 -2.42 -69.10 17.87
C THR A 10 -1.15 -69.49 18.62
N LYS A 11 -0.84 -70.78 18.70
CA LYS A 11 0.40 -71.27 19.29
C LYS A 11 1.63 -70.67 18.60
N ALA A 12 1.57 -70.51 17.28
CA ALA A 12 2.62 -69.84 16.50
C ALA A 12 2.73 -68.35 16.84
N GLY A 13 1.60 -67.65 16.98
CA GLY A 13 1.54 -66.26 17.40
C GLY A 13 2.08 -66.04 18.81
N ALA A 14 1.71 -66.90 19.76
CA ALA A 14 2.20 -66.84 21.13
C ALA A 14 3.73 -67.02 21.22
N ILE A 15 4.30 -67.93 20.40
CA ILE A 15 5.76 -68.13 20.33
C ILE A 15 6.45 -66.86 19.80
N LYS A 16 5.91 -66.24 18.75
CA LYS A 16 6.51 -65.01 18.17
C LYS A 16 6.37 -63.80 19.08
N LEU A 17 5.20 -63.61 19.69
CA LEU A 17 4.96 -62.54 20.65
C LEU A 17 5.85 -62.69 21.90
N ALA A 18 6.08 -63.92 22.37
CA ALA A 18 7.01 -64.17 23.48
C ALA A 18 8.48 -63.91 23.07
N ALA A 19 8.90 -64.35 21.89
CA ALA A 19 10.25 -64.10 21.38
C ALA A 19 10.56 -62.60 21.22
N ALA A 20 9.55 -61.80 20.89
CA ALA A 20 9.67 -60.35 20.78
C ALA A 20 9.86 -59.62 22.13
N THR A 21 9.66 -60.29 23.27
CA THR A 21 9.90 -59.71 24.62
C THR A 21 11.30 -59.96 25.17
N LEU A 22 12.15 -60.70 24.43
CA LEU A 22 13.55 -60.90 24.79
C LEU A 22 14.37 -59.62 24.51
N PRO A 23 15.48 -59.37 25.23
CA PRO A 23 16.43 -58.32 24.88
C PRO A 23 16.89 -58.52 23.41
N ASP A 24 16.79 -57.48 22.58
CA ASP A 24 17.02 -57.51 21.12
C ASP A 24 16.03 -58.35 20.29
N GLY A 25 14.89 -58.74 20.86
CA GLY A 25 13.81 -59.43 20.14
C GLY A 25 13.22 -58.57 19.01
N LYS A 26 13.10 -59.14 17.81
CA LYS A 26 12.40 -58.47 16.69
C LYS A 26 10.91 -58.39 17.02
N LYS A 27 10.37 -57.17 17.02
CA LYS A 27 8.93 -56.93 17.20
C LYS A 27 8.12 -57.66 16.13
N VAL A 28 6.95 -58.19 16.51
CA VAL A 28 6.02 -58.81 15.58
C VAL A 28 5.35 -57.72 14.76
N ASN A 29 5.67 -57.65 13.47
CA ASN A 29 5.05 -56.72 12.55
C ASN A 29 3.81 -57.36 11.94
N LEU A 30 2.64 -56.89 12.34
CA LEU A 30 1.35 -57.37 11.84
C LEU A 30 1.01 -56.61 10.57
N THR A 31 1.00 -57.29 9.44
CA THR A 31 0.94 -56.64 8.13
C THR A 31 -0.40 -56.84 7.43
N ALA A 32 -1.05 -57.99 7.64
CA ALA A 32 -2.26 -58.35 6.89
C ALA A 32 -3.35 -58.94 7.80
N MET A 33 -4.59 -58.71 7.41
CA MET A 33 -5.75 -59.40 7.96
C MET A 33 -6.49 -60.11 6.83
N ALA A 34 -6.93 -61.34 7.10
CA ALA A 34 -7.77 -62.11 6.22
C ALA A 34 -9.15 -62.31 6.82
N VAL A 35 -10.14 -62.41 5.93
CA VAL A 35 -11.53 -62.69 6.23
C VAL A 35 -11.87 -64.02 5.57
N GLY A 36 -12.62 -64.86 6.28
CA GLY A 36 -13.06 -66.17 5.81
C GLY A 36 -14.57 -66.38 5.95
N ASP A 37 -15.12 -67.28 5.12
CA ASP A 37 -16.53 -67.67 5.17
C ASP A 37 -16.78 -68.86 6.12
N GLY A 38 -15.74 -69.38 6.78
CA GLY A 38 -15.83 -70.46 7.76
C GLY A 38 -16.27 -71.81 7.18
N GLY A 39 -16.21 -72.00 5.85
CA GLY A 39 -16.74 -73.18 5.19
C GLY A 39 -18.28 -73.23 5.15
N GLY A 40 -18.94 -72.08 5.31
CA GLY A 40 -20.41 -71.95 5.30
C GLY A 40 -21.06 -72.04 6.69
N THR A 41 -20.29 -72.30 7.74
CA THR A 41 -20.75 -72.35 9.14
C THR A 41 -19.88 -71.47 10.02
N LEU A 42 -20.37 -70.98 11.16
CA LEU A 42 -19.56 -70.20 12.10
C LEU A 42 -18.46 -71.09 12.74
N PRO A 43 -17.17 -70.84 12.49
CA PRO A 43 -16.11 -71.66 13.05
C PRO A 43 -15.83 -71.31 14.52
N VAL A 44 -15.30 -72.28 15.26
CA VAL A 44 -14.80 -72.08 16.63
C VAL A 44 -13.29 -71.85 16.58
N PRO A 45 -12.78 -70.67 17.01
CA PRO A 45 -11.35 -70.40 16.99
C PRO A 45 -10.54 -71.38 17.86
N ASP A 46 -9.51 -71.99 17.29
CA ASP A 46 -8.59 -72.95 17.92
C ASP A 46 -7.14 -72.42 17.90
N PRO A 47 -6.44 -72.37 19.05
CA PRO A 47 -5.04 -71.99 19.12
C PRO A 47 -4.10 -72.76 18.18
N ASN A 48 -4.44 -73.97 17.74
CA ASN A 48 -3.59 -74.77 16.86
C ASN A 48 -3.79 -74.46 15.36
N GLN A 49 -4.66 -73.51 15.00
CA GLN A 49 -4.86 -73.10 13.61
C GLN A 49 -3.60 -72.46 13.02
N THR A 50 -3.23 -72.92 11.83
CA THR A 50 -2.18 -72.32 11.01
C THR A 50 -2.73 -71.55 9.80
N LYS A 51 -4.04 -71.71 9.52
CA LYS A 51 -4.80 -71.05 8.45
C LYS A 51 -6.28 -70.92 8.84
N LEU A 52 -6.99 -70.01 8.19
CA LEU A 52 -8.45 -69.92 8.26
C LEU A 52 -9.11 -71.18 7.65
N VAL A 53 -10.32 -71.51 8.10
CA VAL A 53 -11.07 -72.68 7.60
C VAL A 53 -11.33 -72.54 6.09
N LYS A 54 -11.76 -71.36 5.67
CA LYS A 54 -11.85 -70.97 4.26
C LYS A 54 -11.70 -69.47 4.12
N GLU A 55 -10.47 -69.06 3.82
CA GLU A 55 -10.11 -67.69 3.50
C GLU A 55 -10.78 -67.26 2.19
N VAL A 56 -11.46 -66.11 2.20
CA VAL A 56 -12.11 -65.52 1.02
C VAL A 56 -11.42 -64.24 0.56
N TRP A 57 -10.77 -63.52 1.48
CA TRP A 57 -10.05 -62.30 1.14
C TRP A 57 -8.96 -61.97 2.16
N ARG A 58 -7.83 -61.45 1.71
CA ARG A 58 -6.72 -60.98 2.56
C ARG A 58 -6.16 -59.69 2.00
N HIS A 59 -5.89 -58.73 2.86
CA HIS A 59 -5.25 -57.47 2.48
C HIS A 59 -4.42 -56.90 3.62
N ALA A 60 -3.56 -55.92 3.28
CA ALA A 60 -2.81 -55.12 4.24
C ALA A 60 -3.74 -54.38 5.21
N LEU A 61 -3.30 -54.23 6.47
CA LEU A 61 -4.03 -53.50 7.51
C LEU A 61 -4.13 -52.00 7.21
N ASN A 62 -5.31 -51.41 7.38
CA ASN A 62 -5.51 -49.96 7.26
C ASN A 62 -5.07 -49.19 8.50
N LYS A 63 -5.15 -49.83 9.67
CA LYS A 63 -4.73 -49.23 10.94
C LYS A 63 -4.33 -50.32 11.92
N ILE A 64 -3.24 -50.09 12.62
CA ILE A 64 -2.90 -50.80 13.85
C ILE A 64 -2.71 -49.76 14.96
N SER A 65 -3.34 -49.99 16.11
CA SER A 65 -3.24 -49.05 17.22
C SER A 65 -3.42 -49.73 18.56
N GLN A 66 -2.85 -49.13 19.60
CA GLN A 66 -3.12 -49.50 20.98
C GLN A 66 -4.49 -48.93 21.40
N ASP A 67 -5.29 -49.73 22.10
CA ASP A 67 -6.57 -49.26 22.64
C ASP A 67 -6.37 -48.18 23.72
N LYS A 68 -7.18 -47.11 23.66
CA LYS A 68 -7.06 -45.96 24.58
C LYS A 68 -7.42 -46.29 26.03
N LYS A 69 -8.22 -47.34 26.28
CA LYS A 69 -8.68 -47.74 27.61
C LYS A 69 -7.87 -48.91 28.16
N ASN A 70 -7.56 -49.90 27.32
CA ASN A 70 -6.80 -51.10 27.69
C ASN A 70 -5.44 -51.10 27.00
N LYS A 71 -4.40 -50.67 27.71
CA LYS A 71 -3.04 -50.53 27.14
C LYS A 71 -2.41 -51.83 26.64
N ASN A 72 -2.94 -52.99 27.00
CA ASN A 72 -2.50 -54.30 26.55
C ASN A 72 -3.28 -54.83 25.34
N TYR A 73 -4.21 -54.04 24.77
CA TYR A 73 -5.00 -54.43 23.61
C TYR A 73 -4.45 -53.76 22.35
N VAL A 74 -4.18 -54.60 21.34
CA VAL A 74 -3.86 -54.16 19.98
C VAL A 74 -5.13 -54.29 19.15
N VAL A 75 -5.53 -53.18 18.54
CA VAL A 75 -6.64 -53.11 17.60
C VAL A 75 -6.07 -53.04 16.19
N ALA A 76 -6.30 -54.09 15.41
CA ALA A 76 -6.02 -54.14 13.99
C ALA A 76 -7.31 -53.88 13.22
N GLU A 77 -7.27 -52.96 12.25
CA GLU A 77 -8.40 -52.60 11.41
C GLU A 77 -8.09 -52.89 9.95
N LEU A 78 -9.05 -53.53 9.29
CA LEU A 78 -9.05 -53.83 7.87
C LEU A 78 -10.26 -53.14 7.23
N LEU A 79 -10.03 -52.31 6.23
CA LEU A 79 -11.09 -51.74 5.40
C LEU A 79 -11.26 -52.60 4.17
N ILE A 80 -12.46 -53.17 4.01
CA ILE A 80 -12.86 -53.86 2.79
C ILE A 80 -13.49 -52.83 1.84
N PRO A 81 -12.88 -52.54 0.67
CA PRO A 81 -13.42 -51.56 -0.27
C PRO A 81 -14.79 -51.96 -0.85
N PRO A 82 -15.57 -51.00 -1.38
CA PRO A 82 -16.85 -51.27 -2.03
C PRO A 82 -16.81 -52.32 -3.15
N GLU A 83 -15.73 -52.32 -3.93
CA GLU A 83 -15.48 -53.21 -5.07
C GLU A 83 -15.19 -54.66 -4.68
N THR A 84 -14.78 -54.90 -3.43
CA THR A 84 -14.46 -56.23 -2.92
C THR A 84 -15.64 -56.77 -2.10
N GLY A 85 -16.25 -57.87 -2.55
CA GLY A 85 -17.39 -58.50 -1.90
C GLY A 85 -17.84 -59.78 -2.60
N GLY A 86 -19.05 -60.25 -2.29
CA GLY A 86 -19.60 -61.51 -2.80
C GLY A 86 -19.37 -62.70 -1.87
N PHE A 87 -19.09 -62.45 -0.58
CA PHE A 87 -18.77 -63.49 0.40
C PHE A 87 -19.37 -63.23 1.78
N TRP A 88 -19.59 -64.32 2.52
CA TRP A 88 -19.92 -64.28 3.94
C TRP A 88 -18.65 -64.09 4.76
N MET A 89 -18.74 -63.30 5.82
CA MET A 89 -17.68 -63.11 6.79
C MET A 89 -18.06 -63.79 8.09
N ARG A 90 -17.26 -64.76 8.52
CA ARG A 90 -17.50 -65.57 9.72
C ARG A 90 -16.24 -65.73 10.56
N GLU A 91 -15.06 -65.63 9.95
CA GLU A 91 -13.77 -65.71 10.63
C GLU A 91 -12.80 -64.61 10.18
N LEU A 92 -11.86 -64.26 11.06
CA LEU A 92 -10.80 -63.29 10.87
C LEU A 92 -9.47 -63.90 11.26
N GLY A 93 -8.45 -63.65 10.46
CA GLY A 93 -7.08 -64.09 10.69
C GLY A 93 -6.13 -62.91 10.62
N LEU A 94 -5.25 -62.77 11.60
CA LEU A 94 -4.24 -61.72 11.66
C LEU A 94 -2.87 -62.32 11.37
N TYR A 95 -2.14 -61.75 10.41
CA TYR A 95 -0.89 -62.29 9.89
C TYR A 95 0.27 -61.31 10.09
N ASP A 96 1.47 -61.86 10.29
CA ASP A 96 2.71 -61.09 10.32
C ASP A 96 3.38 -60.93 8.94
N ASP A 97 4.49 -60.18 8.90
CA ASP A 97 5.35 -59.97 7.72
C ASP A 97 5.90 -61.26 7.07
N THR A 98 5.96 -62.35 7.83
CA THR A 98 6.37 -63.68 7.32
C THR A 98 5.20 -64.54 6.85
N GLY A 99 3.96 -64.05 6.94
CA GLY A 99 2.74 -64.79 6.61
C GLY A 99 2.28 -65.80 7.66
N THR A 100 2.80 -65.72 8.89
CA THR A 100 2.38 -66.57 10.01
C THR A 100 1.05 -66.07 10.60
N LEU A 101 0.08 -66.96 10.79
CA LEU A 101 -1.19 -66.62 11.46
C LEU A 101 -0.95 -66.40 12.96
N ILE A 102 -1.01 -65.15 13.42
CA ILE A 102 -0.76 -64.75 14.81
C ILE A 102 -1.99 -64.92 15.68
N ALA A 103 -3.17 -64.57 15.16
CA ALA A 103 -4.42 -64.70 15.88
C ALA A 103 -5.57 -65.05 14.93
N VAL A 104 -6.55 -65.76 15.46
CA VAL A 104 -7.78 -66.15 14.76
C VAL A 104 -9.00 -65.79 15.62
N GLY A 105 -10.03 -65.26 14.99
CA GLY A 105 -11.27 -64.88 15.66
C GLY A 105 -12.49 -65.24 14.84
N ASN A 106 -13.61 -65.48 15.51
CA ASN A 106 -14.91 -65.60 14.86
C ASN A 106 -15.69 -64.29 15.00
N MET A 107 -16.57 -64.00 14.05
CA MET A 107 -17.39 -62.79 14.04
C MET A 107 -18.85 -63.10 13.75
N ALA A 108 -19.74 -62.13 14.00
CA ALA A 108 -21.13 -62.25 13.62
C ALA A 108 -21.26 -62.46 12.10
N GLU A 109 -22.11 -63.38 11.70
CA GLU A 109 -22.30 -63.75 10.30
C GLU A 109 -22.83 -62.53 9.54
N SER A 110 -21.98 -61.96 8.69
CA SER A 110 -22.28 -60.75 7.93
C SER A 110 -21.97 -61.01 6.47
N TYR A 111 -22.93 -60.75 5.58
CA TYR A 111 -22.70 -60.81 4.15
C TYR A 111 -22.16 -59.48 3.64
N LYS A 112 -21.04 -59.52 2.92
CA LYS A 112 -20.48 -58.36 2.23
C LYS A 112 -20.84 -58.45 0.74
N PRO A 113 -21.87 -57.72 0.26
CA PRO A 113 -22.23 -57.73 -1.15
C PRO A 113 -21.12 -57.16 -2.03
N ALA A 114 -21.02 -57.71 -3.25
CA ALA A 114 -20.18 -57.16 -4.31
C ALA A 114 -20.85 -55.92 -4.94
N LEU A 115 -20.07 -55.01 -5.53
CA LEU A 115 -20.62 -53.83 -6.20
C LEU A 115 -21.62 -54.20 -7.31
N ALA A 116 -21.39 -55.31 -8.03
CA ALA A 116 -22.28 -55.85 -9.06
C ALA A 116 -23.66 -56.30 -8.54
N GLU A 117 -23.79 -56.53 -7.23
CA GLU A 117 -25.06 -56.92 -6.58
C GLU A 117 -25.90 -55.70 -6.17
N GLY A 118 -25.52 -54.50 -6.61
CA GLY A 118 -26.28 -53.26 -6.41
C GLY A 118 -26.07 -52.56 -5.06
N SER A 119 -25.12 -53.03 -4.23
CA SER A 119 -24.80 -52.41 -2.94
C SER A 119 -23.31 -52.51 -2.60
N GLY A 120 -22.46 -51.74 -3.28
CA GLY A 120 -21.05 -51.57 -2.88
C GLY A 120 -20.92 -50.66 -1.67
N ARG A 121 -20.86 -51.23 -0.46
CA ARG A 121 -20.54 -50.48 0.77
C ARG A 121 -19.11 -50.78 1.18
N ALA A 122 -18.38 -49.80 1.70
CA ALA A 122 -17.12 -50.05 2.39
C ALA A 122 -17.43 -50.63 3.78
N GLN A 123 -16.68 -51.65 4.21
CA GLN A 123 -16.90 -52.26 5.52
C GLN A 123 -15.58 -52.38 6.27
N THR A 124 -15.52 -51.76 7.45
CA THR A 124 -14.36 -51.86 8.33
C THR A 124 -14.56 -53.03 9.29
N VAL A 125 -13.60 -53.94 9.31
CA VAL A 125 -13.55 -55.04 10.27
C VAL A 125 -12.41 -54.80 11.25
N ARG A 126 -12.68 -55.05 12.53
CA ARG A 126 -11.74 -54.80 13.62
C ARG A 126 -11.47 -56.11 14.36
N MET A 127 -10.21 -56.43 14.53
CA MET A 127 -9.76 -57.57 15.35
C MET A 127 -8.96 -57.05 16.53
N VAL A 128 -9.37 -57.44 17.73
CA VAL A 128 -8.70 -57.08 18.97
C VAL A 128 -7.95 -58.30 19.51
N ILE A 129 -6.67 -58.13 19.79
CA ILE A 129 -5.84 -59.13 20.48
C ILE A 129 -5.31 -58.55 21.78
N MET A 130 -5.18 -59.41 22.79
CA MET A 130 -4.56 -59.06 24.07
C MET A 130 -3.13 -59.61 24.11
N VAL A 131 -2.15 -58.74 24.27
CA VAL A 131 -0.73 -59.11 24.38
C VAL A 131 -0.23 -58.87 25.80
N SER A 132 0.75 -59.64 26.24
CA SER A 132 1.36 -59.45 27.58
C SER A 132 2.18 -58.16 27.66
N ASP A 133 2.79 -57.76 26.55
CA ASP A 133 3.54 -56.51 26.41
C ASP A 133 3.28 -55.90 25.02
N ILE A 134 2.95 -54.60 24.98
CA ILE A 134 2.70 -53.88 23.73
C ILE A 134 3.99 -53.69 22.91
N GLU A 135 5.16 -53.68 23.56
CA GLU A 135 6.45 -53.56 22.88
C GLU A 135 6.78 -54.77 22.01
N SER A 136 6.11 -55.91 22.23
CA SER A 136 6.22 -57.11 21.38
C SER A 136 5.63 -56.92 19.98
N VAL A 137 4.84 -55.87 19.75
CA VAL A 137 4.15 -55.60 18.48
C VAL A 137 4.64 -54.27 17.90
N GLU A 138 4.92 -54.27 16.60
CA GLU A 138 5.20 -53.05 15.87
C GLU A 138 3.89 -52.36 15.47
N LEU A 139 3.68 -51.11 15.94
CA LEU A 139 2.46 -50.32 15.68
C LEU A 139 2.61 -49.42 14.45
N THR A 140 3.24 -49.94 13.40
CA THR A 140 3.48 -49.23 12.13
C THR A 140 2.93 -50.07 10.98
N ILE A 141 2.32 -49.41 10.00
CA ILE A 141 1.86 -50.04 8.76
C ILE A 141 2.55 -49.38 7.57
N ASP A 142 2.70 -50.13 6.49
CA ASP A 142 3.05 -49.56 5.19
C ASP A 142 1.82 -48.85 4.61
N THR A 143 1.82 -47.52 4.67
CA THR A 143 0.69 -46.68 4.25
C THR A 143 0.60 -46.48 2.73
N SER A 144 1.55 -47.01 1.95
CA SER A 144 1.59 -46.81 0.49
C SER A 144 0.49 -47.56 -0.29
N THR A 145 -0.18 -48.53 0.34
CA THR A 145 -1.12 -49.45 -0.32
C THR A 145 -2.54 -49.44 0.27
N VAL A 146 -2.85 -48.52 1.18
CA VAL A 146 -4.14 -48.50 1.92
C VAL A 146 -4.91 -47.20 1.70
N MET A 147 -6.23 -47.30 1.62
CA MET A 147 -7.11 -46.13 1.57
C MET A 147 -7.20 -45.46 2.95
N ALA A 148 -7.06 -44.13 2.98
CA ALA A 148 -7.31 -43.33 4.18
C ALA A 148 -8.82 -43.20 4.43
N THR A 149 -9.25 -43.42 5.67
CA THR A 149 -10.63 -43.13 6.09
C THR A 149 -10.83 -41.62 6.23
N GLN A 150 -12.05 -41.13 6.02
CA GLN A 150 -12.38 -39.71 6.21
C GLN A 150 -11.95 -39.19 7.60
N ASP A 151 -12.29 -39.94 8.66
CA ASP A 151 -11.90 -39.61 10.03
C ASP A 151 -10.38 -39.45 10.21
N TYR A 152 -9.57 -40.22 9.48
CA TYR A 152 -8.11 -40.11 9.56
C TYR A 152 -7.61 -38.81 8.92
N VAL A 153 -8.24 -38.39 7.82
CA VAL A 153 -7.90 -37.15 7.13
C VAL A 153 -8.31 -35.94 7.97
N ASP A 154 -9.54 -35.96 8.51
CA ASP A 154 -10.07 -34.87 9.33
C ASP A 154 -9.27 -34.69 10.62
N ASP A 155 -8.91 -35.79 11.31
CA ASP A 155 -8.06 -35.74 12.50
C ASP A 155 -6.67 -35.15 12.19
N ARG A 156 -6.06 -35.52 11.06
CA ARG A 156 -4.74 -35.01 10.65
C ARG A 156 -4.78 -33.55 10.20
N LEU A 157 -5.88 -33.12 9.58
CA LEU A 157 -6.08 -31.73 9.20
C LEU A 157 -6.28 -30.85 10.44
N ALA A 158 -7.09 -31.30 11.41
CA ALA A 158 -7.28 -30.59 12.67
C ALA A 158 -5.97 -30.47 13.47
N GLU A 159 -5.14 -31.52 13.49
CA GLU A 159 -3.79 -31.47 14.09
C GLU A 159 -2.89 -30.47 13.37
N HIS A 160 -2.94 -30.43 12.03
CA HIS A 160 -2.15 -29.49 11.22
C HIS A 160 -2.57 -28.04 11.47
N GLU A 161 -3.88 -27.74 11.51
CA GLU A 161 -4.43 -26.40 11.76
C GLU A 161 -4.03 -25.83 13.13
N GLN A 162 -3.91 -26.69 14.15
CA GLN A 162 -3.47 -26.30 15.48
C GLN A 162 -1.94 -26.18 15.58
N SER A 163 -1.20 -26.73 14.62
CA SER A 163 0.25 -26.72 14.64
C SER A 163 0.81 -25.41 14.07
N ARG A 164 1.71 -24.76 14.81
CA ARG A 164 2.62 -23.73 14.26
C ARG A 164 3.92 -24.34 13.75
N ARG A 165 3.86 -25.55 13.19
CA ARG A 165 5.02 -26.31 12.70
C ARG A 165 5.50 -25.79 11.33
N HIS A 166 5.72 -24.49 11.24
CA HIS A 166 6.36 -23.86 10.09
C HIS A 166 7.59 -23.10 10.58
N PRO A 167 8.73 -23.17 9.87
CA PRO A 167 9.87 -22.31 10.20
C PRO A 167 9.48 -20.83 10.17
N ASP A 168 10.16 -20.03 10.99
CA ASP A 168 10.01 -18.57 10.98
C ASP A 168 10.47 -18.00 9.62
N ALA A 169 9.86 -16.89 9.22
CA ALA A 169 10.23 -16.22 7.98
C ALA A 169 11.64 -15.66 8.08
N THR A 170 12.40 -15.81 7.01
CA THR A 170 13.72 -15.19 6.84
C THR A 170 13.73 -14.35 5.57
N LEU A 171 14.84 -13.64 5.34
CA LEU A 171 15.03 -12.88 4.08
C LEU A 171 15.09 -13.78 2.84
N THR A 172 15.31 -15.09 3.00
CA THR A 172 15.52 -16.04 1.90
C THR A 172 14.50 -17.18 1.85
N ALA A 173 13.76 -17.40 2.94
CA ALA A 173 12.76 -18.46 3.04
C ALA A 173 11.45 -17.94 3.64
N LYS A 174 10.32 -18.37 3.07
CA LYS A 174 8.99 -18.03 3.60
C LYS A 174 8.78 -18.69 4.96
N GLY A 175 8.03 -18.03 5.83
CA GLY A 175 7.69 -18.54 7.15
C GLY A 175 6.71 -17.66 7.92
N PHE A 176 6.52 -17.92 9.21
CA PHE A 176 5.74 -17.05 10.07
C PHE A 176 6.56 -15.86 10.58
N THR A 177 5.91 -14.70 10.76
CA THR A 177 6.54 -13.48 11.29
C THR A 177 5.67 -12.87 12.37
N GLN A 178 6.30 -12.34 13.43
CA GLN A 178 5.59 -11.61 14.48
C GLN A 178 5.40 -10.14 14.06
N LEU A 179 4.23 -9.55 14.33
CA LEU A 179 3.96 -8.15 14.01
C LEU A 179 4.38 -7.22 15.16
N SER A 180 5.03 -6.11 14.84
CA SER A 180 5.43 -5.07 15.80
C SER A 180 4.88 -3.71 15.41
N SER A 181 4.36 -2.97 16.39
CA SER A 181 3.89 -1.58 16.21
C SER A 181 4.89 -0.54 16.73
N ALA A 182 6.10 -0.94 17.11
CA ALA A 182 7.16 -0.03 17.52
C ALA A 182 7.73 0.73 16.30
N THR A 183 8.06 2.01 16.47
CA THR A 183 8.60 2.88 15.41
C THR A 183 10.13 2.96 15.38
N ASP A 184 10.77 2.32 16.35
CA ASP A 184 12.21 2.33 16.63
C ASP A 184 12.80 0.91 16.72
N SER A 185 12.03 -0.10 16.28
CA SER A 185 12.48 -1.49 16.31
C SER A 185 13.66 -1.71 15.37
N THR A 186 14.70 -2.38 15.87
CA THR A 186 15.88 -2.81 15.12
C THR A 186 15.82 -4.29 14.73
N SER A 187 14.72 -4.99 15.04
CA SER A 187 14.60 -6.42 14.83
C SER A 187 14.29 -6.75 13.36
N GLU A 188 15.06 -7.68 12.79
CA GLU A 188 14.84 -8.23 11.44
C GLU A 188 13.89 -9.44 11.43
N SER A 189 13.48 -9.93 12.60
CA SER A 189 12.58 -11.09 12.73
C SER A 189 11.11 -10.72 12.91
N VAL A 190 10.80 -9.42 12.93
CA VAL A 190 9.44 -8.89 13.10
C VAL A 190 9.05 -7.99 11.93
N ALA A 191 7.78 -8.02 11.55
CA ALA A 191 7.24 -7.15 10.52
C ALA A 191 6.57 -5.93 11.15
N ALA A 192 6.84 -4.74 10.60
CA ALA A 192 6.20 -3.51 11.04
C ALA A 192 4.70 -3.51 10.66
N THR A 193 3.84 -3.09 11.59
CA THR A 193 2.42 -2.89 11.29
C THR A 193 2.19 -1.61 10.48
N PRO A 194 1.07 -1.49 9.73
CA PRO A 194 0.68 -0.22 9.12
C PRO A 194 0.61 0.93 10.11
N LYS A 195 0.30 0.65 11.39
CA LYS A 195 0.32 1.64 12.48
C LYS A 195 1.73 2.17 12.74
N ALA A 196 2.75 1.28 12.86
CA ALA A 196 4.14 1.71 13.00
C ALA A 196 4.60 2.55 11.81
N VAL A 197 4.32 2.09 10.59
CA VAL A 197 4.69 2.79 9.36
C VAL A 197 4.02 4.16 9.28
N LYS A 198 2.73 4.27 9.63
CA LYS A 198 2.01 5.54 9.64
C LYS A 198 2.59 6.50 10.67
N THR A 199 2.83 6.05 11.90
CA THR A 199 3.43 6.90 12.94
C THR A 199 4.83 7.38 12.54
N ALA A 200 5.68 6.51 11.98
CA ALA A 200 7.00 6.89 11.47
C ALA A 200 6.92 7.91 10.33
N TYR A 201 5.96 7.73 9.40
CA TYR A 201 5.70 8.68 8.32
C TYR A 201 5.22 10.04 8.84
N ASP A 202 4.31 10.07 9.81
CA ASP A 202 3.80 11.31 10.41
C ASP A 202 4.91 12.05 11.17
N LEU A 203 5.79 11.33 11.90
CA LEU A 203 6.99 11.90 12.53
C LEU A 203 7.97 12.49 11.51
N ALA A 204 8.22 11.78 10.40
CA ALA A 204 9.08 12.28 9.33
C ALA A 204 8.49 13.51 8.64
N LYS A 205 7.17 13.51 8.39
CA LYS A 205 6.42 14.63 7.82
C LYS A 205 6.42 15.84 8.77
N GLY A 206 6.31 15.62 10.08
CA GLY A 206 6.40 16.67 11.10
C GLY A 206 7.80 17.29 11.20
N LYS A 207 8.87 16.53 10.99
CA LYS A 207 10.24 17.08 10.88
C LYS A 207 10.49 17.85 9.58
N TYR A 208 9.64 17.67 8.57
CA TYR A 208 9.62 18.43 7.32
C TYR A 208 8.67 19.63 7.36
N THR A 209 8.33 20.16 8.54
CA THR A 209 7.88 21.56 8.63
C THR A 209 9.12 22.42 8.46
N ALA A 210 9.33 22.91 7.23
CA ALA A 210 10.37 23.88 6.98
C ALA A 210 10.18 25.05 7.95
N GLN A 211 11.06 25.17 8.95
CA GLN A 211 11.01 26.28 9.89
C GLN A 211 11.35 27.56 9.14
N ASP A 212 10.68 28.66 9.49
CA ASP A 212 10.99 29.96 8.92
C ASP A 212 12.43 30.35 9.27
N ALA A 213 13.16 30.90 8.30
CA ALA A 213 14.53 31.35 8.58
C ALA A 213 14.48 32.56 9.52
N THR A 214 15.42 32.59 10.44
CA THR A 214 15.69 33.76 11.29
C THR A 214 17.14 34.21 11.08
N THR A 215 17.51 35.36 11.63
CA THR A 215 18.91 35.82 11.60
C THR A 215 19.88 34.90 12.35
N ALA A 216 19.36 33.97 13.19
CA ALA A 216 20.15 32.99 13.93
C ALA A 216 20.03 31.55 13.40
N GLN A 217 19.11 31.27 12.48
CA GLN A 217 18.79 29.91 12.05
C GLN A 217 18.40 29.84 10.57
N LYS A 218 18.99 28.90 9.83
CA LYS A 218 18.64 28.64 8.43
C LYS A 218 17.24 28.02 8.32
N GLY A 219 16.43 28.48 7.36
CA GLY A 219 15.05 28.04 7.16
C GLY A 219 14.49 28.50 5.80
N ILE A 220 13.17 28.42 5.63
CA ILE A 220 12.46 28.96 4.45
C ILE A 220 12.06 30.42 4.65
N VAL A 221 12.05 31.22 3.58
CA VAL A 221 11.69 32.65 3.62
C VAL A 221 10.75 32.97 2.47
N GLN A 222 9.69 33.73 2.73
CA GLN A 222 8.78 34.21 1.68
C GLN A 222 9.43 35.32 0.86
N LEU A 223 9.29 35.30 -0.47
CA LEU A 223 9.83 36.33 -1.35
C LEU A 223 8.85 37.50 -1.51
N SER A 224 9.33 38.73 -1.35
CA SER A 224 8.53 39.95 -1.52
C SER A 224 9.07 40.84 -2.64
N SER A 225 8.16 41.43 -3.41
CA SER A 225 8.47 42.47 -4.41
C SER A 225 8.12 43.89 -3.93
N ALA A 226 7.73 44.06 -2.67
CA ALA A 226 7.46 45.37 -2.08
C ALA A 226 8.77 46.17 -1.89
N THR A 227 8.72 47.48 -2.13
CA THR A 227 9.89 48.39 -2.04
C THR A 227 9.98 49.12 -0.70
N ASP A 228 9.02 48.91 0.19
CA ASP A 228 8.83 49.60 1.48
C ASP A 228 8.62 48.61 2.65
N SER A 229 8.90 47.32 2.43
CA SER A 229 8.74 46.29 3.46
C SER A 229 9.69 46.50 4.64
N THR A 230 9.14 46.53 5.85
CA THR A 230 9.90 46.53 7.13
C THR A 230 9.98 45.13 7.77
N SER A 231 9.47 44.11 7.10
CA SER A 231 9.43 42.74 7.64
C SER A 231 10.81 42.06 7.56
N GLU A 232 11.22 41.44 8.66
CA GLU A 232 12.40 40.56 8.75
C GLU A 232 12.11 39.09 8.37
N SER A 233 10.84 38.75 8.10
CA SER A 233 10.41 37.39 7.75
C SER A 233 10.28 37.16 6.24
N VAL A 234 10.57 38.17 5.42
CA VAL A 234 10.49 38.10 3.96
C VAL A 234 11.79 38.57 3.31
N ALA A 235 12.18 37.94 2.21
CA ALA A 235 13.36 38.30 1.44
C ALA A 235 12.98 39.17 0.24
N ALA A 236 13.72 40.27 0.04
CA ALA A 236 13.51 41.14 -1.11
C ALA A 236 13.93 40.45 -2.41
N THR A 237 13.04 40.44 -3.40
CA THR A 237 13.34 39.95 -4.75
C THR A 237 14.24 40.92 -5.52
N PRO A 238 14.96 40.45 -6.56
CA PRO A 238 15.69 41.35 -7.46
C PRO A 238 14.82 42.46 -8.07
N LYS A 239 13.52 42.19 -8.26
CA LYS A 239 12.53 43.19 -8.72
C LYS A 239 12.33 44.32 -7.69
N ALA A 240 12.14 43.98 -6.42
CA ALA A 240 12.06 44.98 -5.34
C ALA A 240 13.36 45.80 -5.24
N VAL A 241 14.51 45.13 -5.25
CA VAL A 241 15.82 45.79 -5.16
C VAL A 241 16.04 46.72 -6.34
N LYS A 242 15.73 46.28 -7.57
CA LYS A 242 15.83 47.11 -8.78
C LYS A 242 14.88 48.30 -8.72
N ALA A 243 13.63 48.11 -8.31
CA ALA A 243 12.65 49.19 -8.20
C ALA A 243 13.04 50.23 -7.13
N ALA A 244 13.53 49.78 -5.97
CA ALA A 244 14.06 50.68 -4.94
C ALA A 244 15.31 51.43 -5.42
N TYR A 245 16.21 50.77 -6.14
CA TYR A 245 17.38 51.40 -6.76
C TYR A 245 16.99 52.44 -7.81
N ASP A 246 16.06 52.11 -8.71
CA ASP A 246 15.58 53.03 -9.75
C ASP A 246 14.84 54.23 -9.11
N LEU A 247 14.08 54.03 -8.03
CA LEU A 247 13.44 55.10 -7.27
C LEU A 247 14.47 56.01 -6.58
N ALA A 248 15.50 55.43 -5.95
CA ALA A 248 16.60 56.19 -5.33
C ALA A 248 17.38 56.98 -6.38
N LYS A 249 17.68 56.36 -7.53
CA LYS A 249 18.35 57.00 -8.66
C LYS A 249 17.52 58.14 -9.26
N GLY A 250 16.20 57.97 -9.38
CA GLY A 250 15.28 59.02 -9.84
C GLY A 250 15.12 60.19 -8.87
N LYS A 251 15.24 59.96 -7.56
CA LYS A 251 15.30 61.05 -6.55
C LYS A 251 16.63 61.81 -6.56
N TYR A 252 17.69 61.24 -7.14
CA TYR A 252 19.03 61.84 -7.26
C TYR A 252 19.38 62.35 -8.66
N SER A 253 18.42 62.51 -9.57
CA SER A 253 18.63 63.43 -10.71
C SER A 253 18.50 64.86 -10.17
N ALA A 254 19.62 65.54 -9.96
CA ALA A 254 19.62 66.94 -9.59
C ALA A 254 18.81 67.74 -10.63
N GLN A 255 17.65 68.26 -10.22
CA GLN A 255 16.81 69.09 -11.07
C GLN A 255 17.36 70.51 -11.10
N ASP A 256 17.19 71.22 -12.22
CA ASP A 256 17.57 72.62 -12.32
C ASP A 256 16.75 73.46 -11.33
N ALA A 257 17.40 74.42 -10.65
CA ALA A 257 16.67 75.29 -9.75
C ALA A 257 15.77 76.25 -10.54
N THR A 258 14.60 76.53 -10.00
CA THR A 258 13.68 77.55 -10.49
C THR A 258 13.31 78.49 -9.35
N THR A 259 12.61 79.57 -9.64
CA THR A 259 12.09 80.49 -8.62
C THR A 259 11.08 79.83 -7.66
N ALA A 260 10.53 78.65 -8.01
CA ALA A 260 9.58 77.90 -7.20
C ALA A 260 10.19 76.64 -6.53
N GLN A 261 11.39 76.20 -6.94
CA GLN A 261 11.96 74.92 -6.49
C GLN A 261 13.49 74.98 -6.36
N LYS A 262 14.01 74.47 -5.24
CA LYS A 262 15.46 74.33 -5.02
C LYS A 262 16.06 73.26 -5.95
N GLY A 263 17.21 73.54 -6.54
CA GLY A 263 17.90 72.67 -7.49
C GLY A 263 19.35 73.07 -7.74
N ILE A 264 19.97 72.52 -8.78
CA ILE A 264 21.31 72.91 -9.27
C ILE A 264 21.19 74.06 -10.27
N VAL A 265 22.17 74.97 -10.30
CA VAL A 265 22.18 76.15 -11.19
C VAL A 265 23.54 76.28 -11.84
N GLN A 266 23.57 76.60 -13.13
CA GLN A 266 24.81 76.96 -13.82
C GLN A 266 25.25 78.39 -13.45
N LEU A 267 26.53 78.55 -13.12
CA LEU A 267 27.09 79.85 -12.75
C LEU A 267 27.46 80.66 -14.01
N SER A 268 27.07 81.94 -14.06
CA SER A 268 27.43 82.87 -15.14
C SER A 268 28.21 84.06 -14.61
N SER A 269 29.24 84.47 -15.35
CA SER A 269 30.03 85.68 -15.06
C SER A 269 29.69 86.87 -15.98
N ALA A 270 28.61 86.78 -16.76
CA ALA A 270 28.11 87.89 -17.55
C ALA A 270 27.47 88.96 -16.65
N THR A 271 27.70 90.23 -16.96
CA THR A 271 27.19 91.38 -16.19
C THR A 271 25.86 91.92 -16.71
N ASP A 272 25.35 91.34 -17.80
CA ASP A 272 24.17 91.75 -18.56
C ASP A 272 23.19 90.58 -18.82
N SER A 273 23.40 89.42 -18.17
CA SER A 273 22.55 88.25 -18.34
C SER A 273 21.12 88.54 -17.86
N THR A 274 20.14 88.27 -18.73
CA THR A 274 18.71 88.30 -18.42
C THR A 274 18.13 86.92 -18.08
N SER A 275 18.97 85.87 -18.06
CA SER A 275 18.55 84.50 -17.76
C SER A 275 18.22 84.31 -16.28
N GLU A 276 17.03 83.79 -16.00
CA GLU A 276 16.61 83.36 -14.65
C GLU A 276 17.09 81.94 -14.30
N ALA A 277 17.69 81.23 -15.26
CA ALA A 277 18.19 79.86 -15.08
C ALA A 277 19.69 79.80 -14.69
N LEU A 278 20.36 80.96 -14.60
CA LEU A 278 21.78 81.06 -14.28
C LEU A 278 21.97 81.90 -13.01
N ALA A 279 22.91 81.51 -12.16
CA ALA A 279 23.28 82.29 -10.98
C ALA A 279 24.51 83.14 -11.28
N ALA A 280 24.44 84.44 -10.96
CA ALA A 280 25.58 85.34 -11.13
C ALA A 280 26.73 84.95 -10.19
N THR A 281 27.95 84.88 -10.72
CA THR A 281 29.14 84.66 -9.88
C THR A 281 29.46 85.91 -9.05
N PRO A 282 30.18 85.76 -7.92
CA PRO A 282 30.72 86.92 -7.20
C PRO A 282 31.53 87.87 -8.08
N LYS A 283 32.19 87.34 -9.14
CA LYS A 283 32.89 88.13 -10.14
C LYS A 283 31.95 89.03 -10.96
N ALA A 284 30.83 88.50 -11.45
CA ALA A 284 29.82 89.31 -12.15
C ALA A 284 29.17 90.35 -11.23
N VAL A 285 28.80 89.95 -10.01
CA VAL A 285 28.20 90.86 -9.02
C VAL A 285 29.18 91.98 -8.66
N LYS A 286 30.46 91.65 -8.44
CA LYS A 286 31.50 92.66 -8.16
C LYS A 286 31.70 93.60 -9.34
N ALA A 287 31.74 93.09 -10.57
CA ALA A 287 31.89 93.93 -11.76
C ALA A 287 30.69 94.88 -11.96
N ALA A 288 29.46 94.39 -11.77
CA ALA A 288 28.24 95.21 -11.81
C ALA A 288 28.20 96.25 -10.68
N PHE A 289 28.61 95.86 -9.46
CA PHE A 289 28.70 96.76 -8.31
C PHE A 289 29.76 97.84 -8.51
N ASP A 290 30.92 97.49 -9.06
CA ASP A 290 31.98 98.46 -9.38
C ASP A 290 31.51 99.44 -10.45
N ALA A 291 30.83 98.96 -11.50
CA ALA A 291 30.23 99.81 -12.53
C ALA A 291 29.17 100.76 -11.93
N ALA A 292 28.30 100.25 -11.04
CA ALA A 292 27.30 101.06 -10.34
C ALA A 292 27.95 102.07 -9.38
N LYS A 293 29.03 101.71 -8.69
CA LYS A 293 29.79 102.61 -7.82
C LYS A 293 30.50 103.70 -8.63
N SER A 294 31.08 103.36 -9.78
CA SER A 294 31.64 104.34 -10.73
C SER A 294 30.56 105.28 -11.27
N ALA A 295 29.36 104.77 -11.57
CA ALA A 295 28.22 105.59 -11.95
C ALA A 295 27.73 106.52 -10.82
N ASN A 296 27.66 106.01 -9.58
CA ASN A 296 27.28 106.82 -8.41
C ASN A 296 28.35 107.86 -8.06
N GLN A 297 29.64 107.54 -8.17
CA GLN A 297 30.73 108.53 -8.02
C GLN A 297 30.68 109.60 -9.10
N ASN A 298 30.32 109.24 -10.35
CA ASN A 298 30.07 110.20 -11.42
C ASN A 298 28.84 111.08 -11.10
N ALA A 299 27.76 110.50 -10.59
CA ALA A 299 26.56 111.24 -10.17
C ALA A 299 26.83 112.16 -8.97
N GLU A 300 27.50 111.69 -7.92
CA GLU A 300 27.93 112.47 -6.75
C GLU A 300 28.92 113.58 -7.13
N GLY A 301 29.77 113.37 -8.14
CA GLY A 301 30.62 114.41 -8.72
C GLY A 301 29.84 115.50 -9.48
N ARG A 302 28.58 115.22 -9.87
CA ARG A 302 27.68 116.16 -10.58
C ARG A 302 26.68 116.86 -9.67
N VAL A 303 26.56 116.49 -8.39
CA VAL A 303 25.68 117.13 -7.40
C VAL A 303 26.53 117.90 -6.38
N PRO A 304 26.45 119.25 -6.31
CA PRO A 304 27.19 120.02 -5.31
C PRO A 304 26.77 119.61 -3.88
N LYS A 305 27.72 119.22 -3.04
CA LYS A 305 27.44 118.90 -1.62
C LYS A 305 26.93 120.16 -0.89
N GLY A 306 25.63 120.19 -0.60
CA GLY A 306 24.98 121.29 0.10
C GLY A 306 23.44 121.39 0.00
N ALA A 307 22.74 120.48 -0.70
CA ALA A 307 21.28 120.54 -0.82
C ALA A 307 20.60 119.18 -0.56
N GLY A 308 20.00 119.04 0.62
CA GLY A 308 18.77 118.27 0.80
C GLY A 308 18.86 116.90 1.49
N LEU A 309 18.27 116.85 2.70
CA LEU A 309 17.68 115.69 3.39
C LEU A 309 18.56 114.47 3.65
N ASN A 310 19.36 114.51 4.71
CA ASN A 310 19.41 113.33 5.60
C ASN A 310 19.89 113.71 7.00
N THR A 311 18.96 113.84 7.94
CA THR A 311 19.23 113.49 9.33
C THR A 311 17.91 113.32 10.09
N TYR A 312 17.62 112.05 10.39
CA TYR A 312 16.75 111.53 11.46
C TYR A 312 15.21 111.59 11.28
N ALA A 313 14.63 110.40 11.08
CA ALA A 313 13.31 110.05 11.63
C ALA A 313 13.45 108.74 12.42
N GLU A 314 13.77 108.85 13.71
CA GLU A 314 14.01 107.72 14.63
C GLU A 314 12.81 107.44 15.56
N SER A 315 11.59 107.84 15.19
CA SER A 315 10.41 107.55 16.02
C SER A 315 9.19 107.09 15.24
N PHE A 316 8.47 106.10 15.81
CA PHE A 316 7.17 105.61 15.33
C PHE A 316 6.09 106.70 15.23
N ALA A 317 6.30 107.86 15.89
CA ALA A 317 5.38 108.98 15.85
C ALA A 317 5.41 109.71 14.49
N ASP A 318 6.56 109.79 13.82
CA ASP A 318 6.68 110.50 12.55
C ASP A 318 6.06 109.71 11.37
N VAL A 319 6.14 108.37 11.42
CA VAL A 319 5.45 107.46 10.49
C VAL A 319 3.94 107.54 10.67
N ALA A 320 3.46 107.65 11.91
CA ALA A 320 2.04 107.75 12.22
C ALA A 320 1.42 109.10 11.81
N VAL A 321 2.21 110.17 11.68
CA VAL A 321 1.73 111.49 11.21
C VAL A 321 1.68 111.54 9.68
N ASP A 322 2.67 110.98 8.97
CA ASP A 322 2.68 110.91 7.49
C ASP A 322 1.54 110.04 6.93
N LEU A 323 1.28 108.87 7.54
CA LEU A 323 0.17 107.99 7.18
C LEU A 323 -1.21 108.63 7.43
N ARG A 324 -1.32 109.44 8.50
CA ARG A 324 -2.57 110.09 8.92
C ARG A 324 -2.91 111.33 8.10
N THR A 325 -1.95 111.92 7.39
CA THR A 325 -2.18 113.08 6.51
C THR A 325 -2.20 112.76 5.02
N ARG A 326 -1.53 111.68 4.56
CA ARG A 326 -1.46 111.35 3.11
C ARG A 326 -2.45 110.28 2.64
N SER A 327 -3.03 109.50 3.54
CA SER A 327 -4.09 108.55 3.20
C SER A 327 -5.38 108.98 3.89
N GLY A 328 -6.43 109.30 3.12
CA GLY A 328 -7.78 109.59 3.65
C GLY A 328 -8.46 108.36 4.25
N PHE A 329 -7.69 107.47 4.87
CA PHE A 329 -8.10 106.19 5.40
C PHE A 329 -8.14 106.34 6.93
N PHE A 330 -9.36 106.26 7.49
CA PHE A 330 -9.71 106.38 8.91
C PHE A 330 -9.86 107.79 9.48
N ASN A 331 -10.99 108.43 9.18
CA ASN A 331 -11.65 109.20 10.23
C ASN A 331 -13.17 109.02 10.14
N GLY A 332 -13.76 108.57 11.24
CA GLY A 332 -15.17 108.20 11.32
C GLY A 332 -15.56 107.81 12.74
N SER A 333 -15.36 108.72 13.68
CA SER A 333 -15.91 108.66 15.03
C SER A 333 -17.43 108.80 14.99
N SER A 334 -18.16 107.70 14.75
CA SER A 334 -19.53 107.41 15.22
C SER A 334 -20.24 106.47 14.26
N VAL A 335 -20.29 105.17 14.59
CA VAL A 335 -21.50 104.38 14.30
C VAL A 335 -21.69 103.35 15.41
N LYS A 336 -22.51 103.68 16.42
CA LYS A 336 -23.10 102.69 17.32
C LYS A 336 -24.20 101.94 16.54
N ASN A 337 -23.84 100.85 15.86
CA ASN A 337 -24.82 99.89 15.37
C ASN A 337 -24.57 98.54 16.08
N GLY A 338 -25.21 98.38 17.24
CA GLY A 338 -25.28 97.09 17.92
C GLY A 338 -26.16 96.12 17.14
N MET A 339 -25.80 94.83 17.15
CA MET A 339 -26.73 93.77 16.76
C MET A 339 -27.93 93.72 17.72
N PRO A 340 -29.09 93.19 17.28
CA PRO A 340 -30.08 92.69 18.22
C PRO A 340 -29.40 91.61 19.09
N GLY A 341 -29.24 91.88 20.38
CA GLY A 341 -28.54 90.99 21.34
C GLY A 341 -27.31 91.59 22.04
N GLY A 342 -26.81 92.77 21.63
CA GLY A 342 -25.90 93.57 22.49
C GLY A 342 -24.39 93.22 22.48
N HIS A 343 -23.88 92.43 21.52
CA HIS A 343 -22.44 92.18 21.42
C HIS A 343 -21.71 93.25 20.60
N THR A 344 -20.58 93.77 21.14
CA THR A 344 -19.72 94.75 20.48
C THR A 344 -18.61 94.06 19.70
N TRP A 345 -18.52 94.26 18.39
CA TRP A 345 -17.33 93.85 17.63
C TRP A 345 -16.09 94.63 18.12
N LYS A 346 -14.94 93.96 18.30
CA LYS A 346 -13.69 94.60 18.77
C LYS A 346 -12.74 95.05 17.65
N GLN A 347 -12.85 94.52 16.42
CA GLN A 347 -12.07 94.98 15.26
C GLN A 347 -12.89 94.87 13.96
N TYR A 348 -12.69 95.84 13.05
CA TYR A 348 -13.33 95.88 11.73
C TYR A 348 -12.29 96.09 10.64
N ILE A 349 -12.34 95.29 9.58
CA ILE A 349 -11.66 95.59 8.31
C ILE A 349 -12.75 96.01 7.33
N ASN A 350 -12.76 97.29 6.95
CA ASN A 350 -13.68 97.81 5.95
C ASN A 350 -13.01 97.72 4.57
N ALA A 351 -13.48 96.81 3.72
CA ALA A 351 -13.12 96.80 2.31
C ALA A 351 -14.09 97.74 1.58
N ALA A 352 -13.81 99.04 1.61
CA ALA A 352 -14.58 100.00 0.85
C ALA A 352 -14.24 99.86 -0.65
N HIS A 353 -15.16 99.31 -1.43
CA HIS A 353 -15.18 99.54 -2.87
C HIS A 353 -16.12 100.71 -3.14
N SER A 354 -15.58 101.84 -3.59
CA SER A 354 -16.40 102.98 -3.97
C SER A 354 -17.20 102.62 -5.24
N ASN A 355 -18.47 102.29 -5.08
CA ASN A 355 -19.45 102.49 -6.13
C ASN A 355 -20.62 103.30 -5.58
N THR A 356 -21.26 104.04 -6.47
CA THR A 356 -22.27 105.09 -6.22
C THR A 356 -23.55 104.59 -5.52
N GLN A 357 -23.58 103.34 -5.06
CA GLN A 357 -24.72 102.70 -4.38
C GLN A 357 -24.46 102.30 -2.92
N GLY A 358 -23.28 102.59 -2.36
CA GLY A 358 -23.04 102.51 -0.90
C GLY A 358 -23.07 101.10 -0.31
N TYR A 359 -22.42 100.15 -1.00
CA TYR A 359 -22.20 98.79 -0.51
C TYR A 359 -20.87 98.70 0.27
N ASN A 360 -20.94 98.31 1.54
CA ASN A 360 -19.78 97.93 2.33
C ASN A 360 -19.90 96.45 2.71
N THR A 361 -18.88 95.66 2.38
CA THR A 361 -18.75 94.30 2.93
C THR A 361 -17.86 94.39 4.16
N VAL A 362 -18.38 93.99 5.32
CA VAL A 362 -17.65 94.04 6.59
C VAL A 362 -17.28 92.62 6.98
N ILE A 363 -15.99 92.38 7.23
CA ILE A 363 -15.51 91.15 7.86
C ILE A 363 -15.41 91.43 9.35
N GLY A 364 -16.20 90.69 10.14
CA GLY A 364 -16.13 90.73 11.59
C GLY A 364 -15.61 89.40 12.13
N ILE A 365 -14.67 89.46 13.08
CA ILE A 365 -14.08 88.31 13.76
C ILE A 365 -14.36 88.46 15.26
N ASP A 366 -14.99 87.45 15.88
CA ASP A 366 -15.08 87.36 17.34
C ASP A 366 -13.92 86.52 17.88
N PHE A 367 -13.20 87.06 18.87
CA PHE A 367 -12.04 86.41 19.48
C PHE A 367 -12.40 85.66 20.78
N ASP A 368 -13.66 85.69 21.23
CA ASP A 368 -14.11 84.94 22.41
C ASP A 368 -14.88 83.64 22.04
N GLY A 369 -14.66 83.08 20.84
CA GLY A 369 -14.85 81.65 20.56
C GLY A 369 -15.67 81.27 19.31
N ASN A 370 -14.95 80.91 18.22
CA ASN A 370 -15.34 79.96 17.16
C ASN A 370 -16.43 80.32 16.11
N VAL A 371 -16.59 81.58 15.70
CA VAL A 371 -17.43 81.91 14.52
C VAL A 371 -16.77 82.93 13.59
N ILE A 372 -16.80 82.66 12.27
CA ILE A 372 -16.49 83.61 11.18
C ILE A 372 -17.75 83.81 10.34
N GLY A 373 -18.15 85.06 10.11
CA GLY A 373 -19.32 85.39 9.30
C GLY A 373 -19.11 86.63 8.43
N PHE A 374 -19.83 86.69 7.31
CA PHE A 374 -19.88 87.88 6.45
C PHE A 374 -21.20 88.63 6.68
N ALA A 375 -21.12 89.96 6.80
CA ALA A 375 -22.28 90.83 6.84
C ALA A 375 -22.24 91.82 5.68
N ALA A 376 -23.37 91.94 4.98
CA ALA A 376 -23.56 92.98 3.96
C ALA A 376 -24.24 94.19 4.61
N VAL A 377 -23.61 95.36 4.47
CA VAL A 377 -24.17 96.63 4.92
C VAL A 377 -24.41 97.51 3.69
N THR A 378 -25.64 97.96 3.51
CA THR A 378 -26.02 98.88 2.43
C THR A 378 -26.55 100.15 3.06
N ALA A 379 -25.95 101.29 2.72
CA ALA A 379 -26.37 102.62 3.18
C ALA A 379 -26.58 102.71 4.72
N GLY A 380 -25.68 102.11 5.50
CA GLY A 380 -25.72 102.15 6.97
C GLY A 380 -26.73 101.21 7.63
N VAL A 381 -27.50 100.45 6.86
CA VAL A 381 -28.48 99.46 7.36
C VAL A 381 -27.93 98.05 7.17
N PHE A 382 -27.98 97.24 8.23
CA PHE A 382 -27.61 95.82 8.19
C PHE A 382 -28.62 95.04 7.35
N LYS A 383 -28.16 94.31 6.33
CA LYS A 383 -29.03 93.56 5.39
C LYS A 383 -28.97 92.04 5.56
N GLY A 384 -28.33 91.55 6.62
CA GLY A 384 -28.23 90.13 6.94
C GLY A 384 -26.78 89.66 7.05
N TRP A 385 -26.62 88.52 7.74
CA TRP A 385 -25.37 87.79 7.90
C TRP A 385 -25.43 86.41 7.24
N LYS A 386 -24.27 85.92 6.77
CA LYS A 386 -24.08 84.52 6.35
C LYS A 386 -22.94 83.90 7.17
N LEU A 387 -23.27 82.88 7.95
CA LEU A 387 -22.32 82.07 8.72
C LEU A 387 -21.50 81.18 7.77
N ILE A 388 -20.19 81.10 7.98
CA ILE A 388 -19.33 80.13 7.30
C ILE A 388 -19.11 78.97 8.27
N HIS A 389 -20.10 78.07 8.33
CA HIS A 389 -20.08 76.77 9.01
C HIS A 389 -19.71 76.73 10.51
N HIS A 390 -20.70 76.37 11.33
CA HIS A 390 -20.49 75.66 12.60
C HIS A 390 -21.41 74.44 12.60
N ASP A 391 -21.02 73.41 11.85
CA ASP A 391 -21.63 72.09 11.93
C ASP A 391 -20.86 71.31 13.00
N GLY A 392 -21.10 71.67 14.26
CA GLY A 392 -20.50 70.99 15.40
C GLY A 392 -20.86 69.50 15.41
N TYR A 393 -19.82 68.65 15.50
CA TYR A 393 -19.88 67.25 15.95
C TYR A 393 -20.94 66.34 15.34
N ASN A 394 -20.96 66.20 14.01
CA ASN A 394 -21.69 65.11 13.36
C ASN A 394 -20.76 63.91 13.11
N ASN A 395 -20.37 63.21 14.18
CA ASN A 395 -19.40 62.11 14.11
C ASN A 395 -19.94 60.84 13.43
N TYR A 396 -21.24 60.78 13.10
CA TYR A 396 -21.87 59.70 12.33
C TYR A 396 -22.81 60.30 11.26
N PRO A 397 -22.53 60.10 9.96
CA PRO A 397 -23.23 60.79 8.89
C PRO A 397 -24.67 60.30 8.69
N VAL A 398 -25.54 61.18 8.18
CA VAL A 398 -26.91 60.81 7.75
C VAL A 398 -26.84 59.74 6.67
N GLY A 399 -27.71 58.73 6.74
CA GLY A 399 -27.72 57.61 5.80
C GLY A 399 -26.87 56.39 6.22
N ALA A 400 -25.97 56.51 7.19
CA ALA A 400 -25.21 55.37 7.69
C ALA A 400 -26.10 54.45 8.55
N PRO A 401 -26.05 53.11 8.35
CA PRO A 401 -26.85 52.14 9.10
C PRO A 401 -26.37 51.99 10.55
N ILE A 402 -27.28 52.12 11.51
CA ILE A 402 -27.00 52.06 12.95
C ILE A 402 -27.62 50.78 13.52
N PRO A 403 -26.84 49.89 14.18
CA PRO A 403 -27.38 48.73 14.86
C PRO A 403 -28.06 49.16 16.17
N TRP A 404 -29.38 48.96 16.27
CA TRP A 404 -30.20 49.40 17.40
C TRP A 404 -30.73 48.20 18.20
N PRO A 405 -30.52 48.15 19.53
CA PRO A 405 -30.83 46.98 20.36
C PRO A 405 -32.30 46.87 20.81
N SER A 406 -33.20 47.74 20.34
CA SER A 406 -34.61 47.78 20.75
C SER A 406 -35.54 47.80 19.55
N ASP A 407 -36.77 47.31 19.73
CA ASP A 407 -37.83 47.42 18.72
C ASP A 407 -38.47 48.82 18.68
N THR A 408 -38.21 49.68 19.68
CA THR A 408 -38.69 51.06 19.69
C THR A 408 -37.68 51.97 19.00
N VAL A 409 -38.07 52.55 17.87
CA VAL A 409 -37.22 53.44 17.07
C VAL A 409 -37.19 54.85 17.69
N PRO A 410 -36.01 55.44 17.91
CA PRO A 410 -35.91 56.82 18.39
C PRO A 410 -36.48 57.83 17.40
N ALA A 411 -36.97 58.96 17.90
CA ALA A 411 -37.43 60.06 17.05
C ALA A 411 -36.31 60.55 16.11
N GLY A 412 -36.66 60.82 14.85
CA GLY A 412 -35.70 61.23 13.81
C GLY A 412 -34.99 60.08 13.08
N TYR A 413 -35.32 58.82 13.41
CA TYR A 413 -34.79 57.62 12.77
C TYR A 413 -35.91 56.78 12.14
N ALA A 414 -35.53 55.93 11.19
CA ALA A 414 -36.40 54.92 10.59
C ALA A 414 -35.72 53.56 10.51
N ILE A 415 -36.48 52.46 10.58
CA ILE A 415 -35.99 51.10 10.32
C ILE A 415 -35.60 51.00 8.84
N MET A 416 -34.50 50.31 8.54
CA MET A 416 -34.04 50.08 7.16
C MET A 416 -34.70 48.82 6.58
N ALA A 417 -35.85 48.99 5.93
CA ALA A 417 -36.71 47.89 5.46
C ALA A 417 -37.08 47.96 3.98
N GLY A 418 -36.30 48.66 3.15
CA GLY A 418 -36.54 48.74 1.70
C GLY A 418 -37.51 49.85 1.26
N GLN A 419 -37.90 50.76 2.15
CA GLN A 419 -38.92 51.77 1.87
C GLN A 419 -38.39 52.97 1.07
N ALA A 420 -39.26 53.59 0.28
CA ALA A 420 -38.98 54.85 -0.41
C ALA A 420 -39.10 56.07 0.54
N PHE A 421 -38.43 57.18 0.20
CA PHE A 421 -38.53 58.45 0.91
C PHE A 421 -38.54 59.65 -0.05
N ASP A 422 -39.04 60.80 0.44
CA ASP A 422 -39.03 62.05 -0.31
C ASP A 422 -37.64 62.71 -0.25
N LYS A 423 -36.97 62.79 -1.41
CA LYS A 423 -35.64 63.37 -1.55
C LYS A 423 -35.59 64.87 -1.31
N SER A 424 -36.70 65.58 -1.55
CA SER A 424 -36.79 67.01 -1.30
C SER A 424 -36.95 67.31 0.19
N ALA A 425 -37.68 66.45 0.92
CA ALA A 425 -37.82 66.56 2.37
C ALA A 425 -36.54 66.16 3.14
N TYR A 426 -35.77 65.19 2.60
CA TYR A 426 -34.57 64.65 3.26
C TYR A 426 -33.32 64.72 2.34
N PRO A 427 -32.76 65.92 2.11
CA PRO A 427 -31.67 66.12 1.16
C PRO A 427 -30.35 65.42 1.57
N LEU A 428 -30.05 65.33 2.88
CA LEU A 428 -28.87 64.64 3.37
C LEU A 428 -28.98 63.11 3.23
N LEU A 429 -30.18 62.55 3.42
CA LEU A 429 -30.45 61.14 3.16
C LEU A 429 -30.43 60.83 1.65
N ALA A 430 -30.91 61.75 0.81
CA ALA A 430 -30.83 61.64 -0.65
C ALA A 430 -29.39 61.65 -1.17
N ALA A 431 -28.47 62.34 -0.48
CA ALA A 431 -27.05 62.28 -0.81
C ALA A 431 -26.45 60.89 -0.55
N ALA A 432 -26.90 60.19 0.50
CA ALA A 432 -26.48 58.82 0.82
C ALA A 432 -27.18 57.77 -0.08
N PHE A 433 -28.46 57.95 -0.37
CA PHE A 433 -29.27 57.06 -1.20
C PHE A 433 -29.92 57.82 -2.37
N PRO A 434 -29.19 58.07 -3.46
CA PRO A 434 -29.70 58.83 -4.62
C PRO A 434 -30.93 58.21 -5.29
N SER A 435 -31.14 56.90 -5.11
CA SER A 435 -32.33 56.16 -5.56
C SER A 435 -33.62 56.65 -4.92
N GLY A 436 -33.55 57.30 -3.75
CA GLY A 436 -34.73 57.61 -2.93
C GLY A 436 -35.29 56.40 -2.19
N VAL A 437 -34.51 55.31 -2.07
CA VAL A 437 -34.92 54.07 -1.39
C VAL A 437 -33.88 53.70 -0.33
N ILE A 438 -34.35 53.49 0.90
CA ILE A 438 -33.53 53.00 2.01
C ILE A 438 -33.31 51.49 1.80
N PRO A 439 -32.08 50.95 1.88
CA PRO A 439 -31.82 49.52 1.77
C PRO A 439 -32.62 48.67 2.78
N ASP A 440 -33.06 47.48 2.39
CA ASP A 440 -33.58 46.49 3.34
C ASP A 440 -32.42 45.77 4.01
N MET A 441 -32.30 45.94 5.33
CA MET A 441 -31.22 45.39 6.13
C MET A 441 -31.67 44.22 7.03
N ARG A 442 -32.93 43.79 6.93
CA ARG A 442 -33.44 42.65 7.71
C ARG A 442 -32.78 41.36 7.25
N SER A 443 -32.25 40.59 8.19
CA SER A 443 -31.48 39.36 7.94
C SER A 443 -30.20 39.57 7.09
N TRP A 444 -29.73 40.81 6.93
CA TRP A 444 -28.50 41.12 6.21
C TRP A 444 -27.37 41.48 7.18
N THR A 445 -26.15 41.04 6.85
CA THR A 445 -24.92 41.45 7.56
C THR A 445 -24.15 42.45 6.70
N ILE A 446 -23.69 43.55 7.31
CA ILE A 446 -22.84 44.53 6.61
C ILE A 446 -21.46 43.93 6.33
N LYS A 447 -21.06 43.92 5.07
CA LYS A 447 -19.72 43.54 4.60
C LYS A 447 -19.07 44.74 3.93
N GLY A 448 -17.83 45.05 4.31
CA GLY A 448 -17.04 46.09 3.65
C GLY A 448 -16.94 45.81 2.14
N LYS A 449 -17.20 46.81 1.31
CA LYS A 449 -17.08 46.67 -0.15
C LYS A 449 -15.63 46.31 -0.50
N PRO A 450 -15.38 45.20 -1.22
CA PRO A 450 -14.03 44.87 -1.65
C PRO A 450 -13.49 45.94 -2.60
N ALA A 451 -12.16 46.04 -2.70
CA ALA A 451 -11.48 47.02 -3.55
C ALA A 451 -11.95 46.97 -5.02
N SER A 452 -12.33 45.78 -5.50
CA SER A 452 -12.86 45.55 -6.85
C SER A 452 -13.90 44.42 -6.85
N GLY A 453 -14.63 44.27 -7.97
CA GLY A 453 -15.54 43.13 -8.20
C GLY A 453 -16.95 43.27 -7.64
N ARG A 454 -17.28 44.31 -6.86
CA ARG A 454 -18.64 44.57 -6.37
C ARG A 454 -19.00 46.06 -6.32
N ALA A 455 -20.28 46.36 -6.58
CA ALA A 455 -20.87 47.68 -6.41
C ALA A 455 -21.31 47.92 -4.95
N VAL A 456 -21.35 49.20 -4.54
CA VAL A 456 -21.91 49.61 -3.23
C VAL A 456 -23.39 49.22 -3.17
N LEU A 457 -23.86 48.73 -2.02
CA LEU A 457 -25.23 48.21 -1.78
C LEU A 457 -25.63 46.97 -2.60
N SER A 458 -24.70 46.31 -3.31
CA SER A 458 -24.98 44.99 -3.89
C SER A 458 -25.20 43.95 -2.80
N GLN A 459 -26.04 42.95 -3.08
CA GLN A 459 -26.32 41.82 -2.20
C GLN A 459 -25.40 40.64 -2.54
N GLU A 460 -25.06 39.82 -1.54
CA GLU A 460 -24.29 38.57 -1.68
C GLU A 460 -24.96 37.53 -0.79
N LEU A 461 -25.46 36.45 -1.39
CA LEU A 461 -26.04 35.34 -0.64
C LEU A 461 -24.96 34.59 0.14
N ASP A 462 -25.36 33.92 1.20
CA ASP A 462 -24.50 33.02 1.96
C ASP A 462 -24.09 31.80 1.10
N GLY A 463 -22.95 31.20 1.45
CA GLY A 463 -22.42 30.08 0.70
C GLY A 463 -21.30 29.37 1.43
N VAL A 464 -21.30 28.04 1.35
CA VAL A 464 -20.22 27.23 1.89
C VAL A 464 -18.96 27.38 1.02
N LYS A 465 -17.81 27.56 1.67
CA LYS A 465 -16.53 27.58 0.95
C LYS A 465 -16.29 26.21 0.31
N SER A 466 -15.77 26.19 -0.92
CA SER A 466 -15.37 24.96 -1.60
C SER A 466 -14.41 24.15 -0.72
N HIS A 467 -14.77 22.89 -0.46
CA HIS A 467 -14.01 21.95 0.34
C HIS A 467 -14.35 20.50 -0.05
N THR A 468 -13.52 19.56 0.38
CA THR A 468 -13.69 18.12 0.14
C THR A 468 -13.46 17.34 1.42
N HIS A 469 -13.96 16.11 1.49
CA HIS A 469 -13.72 15.18 2.59
C HIS A 469 -12.97 13.95 2.11
N GLY A 470 -12.15 13.37 2.97
CA GLY A 470 -11.62 12.03 2.74
C GLY A 470 -12.74 11.01 2.90
N ALA A 471 -12.96 10.16 1.90
CA ALA A 471 -13.92 9.07 1.97
C ALA A 471 -13.17 7.73 1.91
N SER A 472 -13.69 6.72 2.60
CA SER A 472 -13.19 5.36 2.56
C SER A 472 -14.35 4.39 2.32
N ALA A 473 -14.05 3.29 1.64
CA ALA A 473 -14.94 2.14 1.53
C ALA A 473 -14.37 1.00 2.38
N SER A 474 -15.23 0.28 3.09
CA SER A 474 -14.81 -0.89 3.86
C SER A 474 -14.45 -2.06 2.94
N SER A 475 -13.40 -2.79 3.29
CA SER A 475 -13.13 -4.09 2.65
C SER A 475 -14.32 -5.03 2.86
N THR A 476 -14.75 -5.70 1.80
CA THR A 476 -15.86 -6.65 1.84
C THR A 476 -15.37 -7.98 1.31
N ASP A 477 -15.41 -9.02 2.14
CA ASP A 477 -15.14 -10.39 1.73
C ASP A 477 -16.37 -10.96 1.01
N LEU A 478 -16.18 -11.44 -0.22
CA LEU A 478 -17.25 -12.05 -1.03
C LEU A 478 -17.50 -13.51 -0.64
N GLY A 479 -16.62 -14.11 0.16
CA GLY A 479 -16.66 -15.51 0.62
C GLY A 479 -16.42 -16.54 -0.48
N THR A 480 -16.26 -17.80 -0.08
CA THR A 480 -16.01 -18.93 -0.99
C THR A 480 -17.22 -19.24 -1.89
N LYS A 481 -16.97 -19.63 -3.14
CA LYS A 481 -17.99 -20.09 -4.10
C LYS A 481 -17.56 -21.44 -4.67
N ASN A 482 -18.50 -22.37 -4.78
CA ASN A 482 -18.25 -23.68 -5.37
C ASN A 482 -18.52 -23.62 -6.87
N THR A 483 -17.66 -24.23 -7.67
CA THR A 483 -17.86 -24.37 -9.11
C THR A 483 -18.90 -25.44 -9.40
N SER A 484 -19.48 -25.42 -10.60
CA SER A 484 -20.35 -26.50 -11.08
C SER A 484 -19.54 -27.81 -11.22
N ALA A 485 -20.08 -28.93 -10.73
CA ALA A 485 -19.43 -30.23 -10.84
C ALA A 485 -19.52 -30.78 -12.28
N PHE A 486 -18.39 -31.21 -12.82
CA PHE A 486 -18.31 -31.94 -14.09
C PHE A 486 -17.51 -33.23 -13.87
N ASP A 487 -18.19 -34.37 -13.99
CA ASP A 487 -17.58 -35.70 -13.88
C ASP A 487 -16.96 -36.10 -15.22
N TYR A 488 -15.66 -36.38 -15.23
CA TYR A 488 -14.95 -36.82 -16.44
C TYR A 488 -15.25 -38.27 -16.82
N GLY A 489 -15.94 -39.03 -15.95
CA GLY A 489 -16.26 -40.43 -16.14
C GLY A 489 -15.02 -41.32 -16.12
N THR A 490 -15.14 -42.48 -15.50
CA THR A 490 -14.13 -43.54 -15.61
C THR A 490 -14.15 -44.07 -17.05
N LYS A 491 -13.14 -43.69 -17.85
CA LYS A 491 -12.97 -44.24 -19.21
C LYS A 491 -12.18 -45.54 -19.12
N THR A 492 -12.85 -46.66 -19.39
CA THR A 492 -12.20 -47.96 -19.57
C THR A 492 -11.34 -47.91 -20.83
N THR A 493 -10.04 -48.16 -20.68
CA THR A 493 -9.15 -48.38 -21.82
C THR A 493 -9.34 -49.82 -22.31
N SER A 494 -9.61 -49.97 -23.60
CA SER A 494 -9.61 -51.27 -24.27
C SER A 494 -8.21 -51.89 -24.16
N ALA A 495 -8.17 -53.16 -23.76
CA ALA A 495 -6.97 -53.95 -23.50
C ALA A 495 -5.78 -53.62 -24.40
N PHE A 496 -4.69 -53.13 -23.80
CA PHE A 496 -3.40 -52.99 -24.45
C PHE A 496 -2.59 -54.27 -24.18
N ASP A 497 -2.46 -55.12 -25.20
CA ASP A 497 -1.64 -56.33 -25.17
C ASP A 497 -0.16 -55.94 -25.29
N TYR A 498 0.63 -56.21 -24.25
CA TYR A 498 2.07 -55.93 -24.23
C TYR A 498 2.87 -56.89 -25.13
N GLY A 499 2.23 -57.91 -25.70
CA GLY A 499 2.87 -58.99 -26.43
C GLY A 499 3.80 -59.84 -25.55
N THR A 500 4.28 -60.94 -26.10
CA THR A 500 5.24 -61.82 -25.42
C THR A 500 6.62 -61.18 -25.36
N LYS A 501 7.14 -60.93 -24.15
CA LYS A 501 8.54 -60.50 -23.94
C LYS A 501 9.41 -61.72 -23.70
N SER A 502 10.43 -61.91 -24.53
CA SER A 502 11.43 -62.98 -24.38
C SER A 502 12.49 -62.56 -23.35
N SER A 503 12.85 -63.45 -22.41
CA SER A 503 14.06 -63.30 -21.59
C SER A 503 15.31 -63.56 -22.43
N ASN A 504 16.49 -63.15 -21.96
CA ASN A 504 17.75 -63.49 -22.62
C ASN A 504 18.01 -65.01 -22.53
N SER A 505 18.54 -65.59 -23.60
CA SER A 505 18.85 -67.02 -23.64
C SER A 505 20.17 -67.27 -22.91
N THR A 506 20.09 -67.68 -21.65
CA THR A 506 21.22 -68.10 -20.81
C THR A 506 20.97 -69.51 -20.25
N GLY A 507 22.00 -70.18 -19.72
CA GLY A 507 21.91 -71.54 -19.19
C GLY A 507 22.53 -72.64 -20.06
N ALA A 508 23.28 -72.27 -21.10
CA ALA A 508 24.09 -73.23 -21.84
C ALA A 508 25.17 -73.81 -20.91
N HIS A 509 25.07 -75.10 -20.64
CA HIS A 509 26.04 -75.86 -19.87
C HIS A 509 26.41 -77.12 -20.63
N THR A 510 27.63 -77.60 -20.42
CA THR A 510 28.12 -78.83 -21.04
C THR A 510 28.04 -79.98 -20.03
N HIS A 511 27.71 -81.18 -20.51
CA HIS A 511 27.84 -82.40 -19.73
C HIS A 511 29.08 -83.16 -20.19
N SER A 512 29.81 -83.74 -19.24
CA SER A 512 30.85 -84.73 -19.56
C SER A 512 30.19 -86.05 -19.89
N VAL A 513 30.36 -86.52 -21.13
CA VAL A 513 29.91 -87.84 -21.56
C VAL A 513 31.13 -88.76 -21.57
N SER A 514 31.10 -89.82 -20.75
CA SER A 514 32.05 -90.92 -20.81
C SER A 514 31.31 -92.22 -21.10
N GLY A 515 31.97 -93.12 -21.82
CA GLY A 515 31.44 -94.44 -22.14
C GLY A 515 32.57 -95.38 -22.48
N THR A 516 32.38 -96.66 -22.21
CA THR A 516 33.32 -97.72 -22.61
C THR A 516 32.84 -98.29 -23.93
N ALA A 517 33.70 -98.31 -24.96
CA ALA A 517 33.36 -98.97 -26.21
C ALA A 517 33.16 -100.48 -25.99
N ALA A 518 32.28 -101.10 -26.79
CA ALA A 518 32.10 -102.55 -26.75
C ALA A 518 33.40 -103.26 -27.17
N SER A 519 33.70 -104.41 -26.55
CA SER A 519 34.88 -105.21 -26.89
C SER A 519 34.75 -105.75 -28.32
N ALA A 520 35.64 -105.31 -29.21
CA ALA A 520 35.74 -105.74 -30.61
C ALA A 520 37.20 -105.70 -31.06
N GLY A 521 37.53 -106.35 -32.17
CA GLY A 521 38.91 -106.41 -32.69
C GLY A 521 39.67 -107.71 -32.39
N ALA A 522 38.98 -108.76 -31.94
CA ALA A 522 39.55 -110.10 -31.94
C ALA A 522 39.88 -110.52 -33.38
N HIS A 523 41.16 -110.79 -33.65
CA HIS A 523 41.64 -111.24 -34.95
C HIS A 523 42.83 -112.19 -34.77
N ASN A 524 43.08 -113.00 -35.81
CA ASN A 524 44.17 -113.96 -35.84
C ASN A 524 45.10 -113.60 -37.02
N HIS A 525 46.40 -113.82 -36.86
CA HIS A 525 47.36 -113.70 -37.95
C HIS A 525 47.73 -115.08 -38.49
N SER A 526 47.79 -115.22 -39.81
CA SER A 526 48.35 -116.41 -40.44
C SER A 526 49.88 -116.31 -40.47
N VAL A 527 50.56 -117.27 -39.87
CA VAL A 527 52.02 -117.37 -39.93
C VAL A 527 52.38 -118.47 -40.92
N PRO A 528 53.21 -118.21 -41.94
CA PRO A 528 53.63 -119.25 -42.87
C PRO A 528 54.49 -120.30 -42.15
N VAL A 529 54.20 -121.57 -42.39
CA VAL A 529 54.94 -122.72 -41.84
C VAL A 529 55.85 -123.28 -42.93
N TRP A 530 57.08 -123.62 -42.56
CA TRP A 530 58.04 -124.22 -43.49
C TRP A 530 57.95 -125.76 -43.46
N VAL A 531 58.07 -126.39 -44.64
CA VAL A 531 57.61 -127.78 -44.87
C VAL A 531 58.64 -128.69 -45.56
N GLY A 532 59.89 -128.23 -45.70
CA GLY A 532 60.96 -129.02 -46.31
C GLY A 532 61.69 -129.92 -45.30
N SER A 533 62.66 -130.70 -45.76
CA SER A 533 63.40 -131.67 -44.92
C SER A 533 64.85 -131.26 -44.60
N GLY A 534 65.28 -130.04 -44.95
CA GLY A 534 66.56 -129.44 -44.57
C GLY A 534 66.38 -128.12 -43.81
N GLY A 535 66.71 -128.12 -42.51
CA GLY A 535 66.46 -127.06 -41.50
C GLY A 535 66.20 -125.62 -41.98
N ALA A 536 65.11 -125.03 -41.49
CA ALA A 536 64.76 -123.64 -41.72
C ALA A 536 65.77 -122.68 -41.06
N GLY A 537 66.30 -121.72 -41.82
CA GLY A 537 67.13 -120.64 -41.29
C GLY A 537 66.36 -119.77 -40.28
N ALA A 538 67.04 -119.39 -39.19
CA ALA A 538 66.43 -118.69 -38.07
C ALA A 538 65.68 -117.40 -38.46
N GLY A 539 64.41 -117.29 -38.06
CA GLY A 539 63.71 -116.00 -37.90
C GLY A 539 62.62 -115.62 -38.92
N ARG A 540 62.21 -116.47 -39.86
CA ARG A 540 61.10 -116.16 -40.79
C ARG A 540 59.96 -117.18 -40.90
N TYR A 541 60.14 -118.39 -40.39
CA TYR A 541 59.13 -119.44 -40.46
C TYR A 541 59.14 -120.24 -39.15
N VAL A 542 57.96 -120.69 -38.73
CA VAL A 542 57.85 -121.66 -37.63
C VAL A 542 58.09 -123.05 -38.24
N ASP A 543 59.00 -123.83 -37.65
CA ASP A 543 59.26 -125.20 -38.08
C ASP A 543 58.07 -126.10 -37.72
N ARG A 544 57.55 -126.86 -38.71
CA ARG A 544 56.36 -127.70 -38.54
C ARG A 544 56.54 -128.78 -37.47
N ASN A 545 57.73 -129.38 -37.38
CA ASN A 545 57.98 -130.46 -36.45
C ASN A 545 58.10 -129.92 -35.01
N GLU A 546 58.67 -128.72 -34.86
CA GLU A 546 58.73 -128.01 -33.58
C GLU A 546 57.33 -127.53 -33.13
N PHE A 547 56.50 -127.03 -34.05
CA PHE A 547 55.10 -126.62 -33.79
C PHE A 547 54.20 -127.80 -33.39
N ASN A 548 54.28 -128.93 -34.12
CA ASN A 548 53.48 -130.12 -33.81
C ASN A 548 53.91 -130.82 -32.51
N ASN A 549 55.19 -130.76 -32.15
CA ASN A 549 55.68 -131.31 -30.87
C ASN A 549 55.29 -130.40 -29.69
N ALA A 550 55.27 -129.08 -29.90
CA ALA A 550 54.78 -128.12 -28.90
C ALA A 550 53.26 -128.22 -28.66
N GLN A 551 52.45 -128.48 -29.69
CA GLN A 551 50.99 -128.64 -29.55
C GLN A 551 50.56 -129.87 -28.73
N ASN A 552 51.37 -130.93 -28.67
CA ASN A 552 51.03 -132.14 -27.92
C ASN A 552 51.21 -131.99 -26.40
N ASN A 553 51.93 -130.97 -25.92
CA ASN A 553 52.16 -130.71 -24.49
C ASN A 553 51.71 -129.31 -24.01
N ASN A 554 51.29 -128.42 -24.91
CA ASN A 554 50.57 -127.19 -24.60
C ASN A 554 49.75 -126.75 -25.84
N PRO A 555 48.41 -126.85 -25.83
CA PRO A 555 47.58 -126.60 -27.01
C PRO A 555 47.57 -125.13 -27.49
N ASN A 556 48.17 -124.20 -26.74
CA ASN A 556 48.11 -122.76 -27.04
C ASN A 556 49.40 -122.14 -27.58
N GLY A 557 50.52 -122.88 -27.69
CA GLY A 557 51.80 -122.36 -28.18
C GLY A 557 52.37 -121.17 -27.36
N PRO A 558 53.61 -120.71 -27.65
CA PRO A 558 54.10 -119.45 -27.07
C PRO A 558 53.34 -118.26 -27.69
N PRO A 559 52.92 -117.26 -26.91
CA PRO A 559 52.27 -116.07 -27.45
C PRO A 559 53.23 -115.28 -28.35
N THR A 560 52.69 -114.59 -29.36
CA THR A 560 53.44 -113.57 -30.10
C THR A 560 53.86 -112.43 -29.16
N THR A 561 54.83 -111.62 -29.55
CA THR A 561 55.12 -110.37 -28.81
C THR A 561 53.92 -109.43 -28.88
N THR A 562 53.67 -108.67 -27.81
CA THR A 562 52.55 -107.72 -27.75
C THR A 562 52.76 -106.58 -28.74
N SER A 563 51.82 -106.42 -29.68
CA SER A 563 51.79 -105.31 -30.65
C SER A 563 50.32 -104.98 -30.99
N GLY A 564 50.06 -103.80 -31.58
CA GLY A 564 48.71 -103.39 -31.99
C GLY A 564 47.98 -102.43 -31.05
N ALA A 565 48.68 -101.75 -30.14
CA ALA A 565 48.10 -100.62 -29.42
C ALA A 565 47.75 -99.50 -30.42
N HIS A 566 46.46 -99.20 -30.54
CA HIS A 566 45.95 -98.11 -31.37
C HIS A 566 44.79 -97.41 -30.65
N THR A 567 44.49 -96.19 -31.08
CA THR A 567 43.34 -95.43 -30.60
C THR A 567 42.36 -95.23 -31.75
N HIS A 568 41.07 -95.16 -31.42
CA HIS A 568 40.03 -94.72 -32.35
C HIS A 568 39.57 -93.31 -31.95
N THR A 569 39.26 -92.48 -32.94
CA THR A 569 38.60 -91.20 -32.68
C THR A 569 37.10 -91.47 -32.55
N VAL A 570 36.53 -91.14 -31.39
CA VAL A 570 35.07 -91.16 -31.18
C VAL A 570 34.55 -89.74 -31.37
N SER A 571 33.62 -89.54 -32.30
CA SER A 571 32.92 -88.28 -32.47
C SER A 571 31.41 -88.52 -32.47
N GLY A 572 30.69 -87.70 -31.73
CA GLY A 572 29.24 -87.71 -31.67
C GLY A 572 28.75 -86.34 -31.22
N THR A 573 27.69 -85.84 -31.84
CA THR A 573 27.04 -84.60 -31.45
C THR A 573 25.86 -84.96 -30.54
N ALA A 574 25.88 -84.52 -29.28
CA ALA A 574 24.68 -84.57 -28.45
C ALA A 574 23.61 -83.73 -29.16
N ALA A 575 22.44 -84.34 -29.45
CA ALA A 575 21.31 -83.59 -29.96
C ALA A 575 21.02 -82.45 -28.98
N SER A 576 21.09 -81.22 -29.50
CA SER A 576 20.81 -79.99 -28.75
C SER A 576 19.52 -80.20 -27.96
N ALA A 577 19.59 -80.12 -26.63
CA ALA A 577 18.41 -79.91 -25.83
C ALA A 577 17.83 -78.59 -26.31
N GLY A 578 16.78 -78.69 -27.14
CA GLY A 578 16.15 -77.54 -27.77
C GLY A 578 15.79 -76.52 -26.70
N ALA A 579 16.11 -75.25 -26.98
CA ALA A 579 15.68 -74.15 -26.16
C ALA A 579 14.15 -74.23 -26.01
N HIS A 580 13.67 -74.50 -24.80
CA HIS A 580 12.26 -74.44 -24.48
C HIS A 580 12.02 -73.15 -23.71
N ALA A 581 11.09 -72.35 -24.22
CA ALA A 581 10.64 -71.13 -23.55
C ALA A 581 9.48 -71.49 -22.62
N HIS A 582 9.51 -70.97 -21.40
CA HIS A 582 8.33 -70.92 -20.55
C HIS A 582 7.64 -69.57 -20.76
N THR A 583 6.36 -69.60 -21.14
CA THR A 583 5.50 -68.42 -21.08
C THR A 583 4.80 -68.37 -19.74
N VAL A 584 5.04 -67.30 -18.97
CA VAL A 584 4.22 -66.96 -17.80
C VAL A 584 3.16 -65.98 -18.26
N ALA A 585 1.88 -66.36 -18.14
CA ALA A 585 0.78 -65.44 -18.37
C ALA A 585 0.75 -64.41 -17.24
N VAL A 586 1.19 -63.18 -17.52
CA VAL A 586 0.83 -62.05 -16.68
C VAL A 586 -0.61 -61.71 -17.06
N GLY A 587 -1.56 -62.10 -16.20
CA GLY A 587 -2.98 -61.88 -16.43
C GLY A 587 -3.33 -60.39 -16.61
N ALA A 588 -4.61 -60.12 -16.88
CA ALA A 588 -5.13 -58.76 -16.99
C ALA A 588 -4.64 -57.93 -15.80
N HIS A 589 -3.82 -56.92 -16.08
CA HIS A 589 -3.28 -56.04 -15.08
C HIS A 589 -3.71 -54.61 -15.41
N THR A 590 -4.13 -53.89 -14.39
CA THR A 590 -4.60 -52.52 -14.51
C THR A 590 -3.49 -51.56 -14.15
N HIS A 591 -3.30 -50.52 -14.97
CA HIS A 591 -2.48 -49.38 -14.61
C HIS A 591 -3.39 -48.28 -14.07
N THR A 592 -3.11 -47.82 -12.86
CA THR A 592 -3.79 -46.65 -12.31
C THR A 592 -3.00 -45.41 -12.71
N VAL A 593 -3.51 -44.65 -13.68
CA VAL A 593 -2.89 -43.37 -14.07
C VAL A 593 -3.46 -42.27 -13.19
N ALA A 594 -2.65 -41.78 -12.26
CA ALA A 594 -2.97 -40.58 -11.50
C ALA A 594 -2.86 -39.36 -12.44
N VAL A 595 -3.99 -38.79 -12.84
CA VAL A 595 -4.05 -37.56 -13.67
C VAL A 595 -3.53 -36.34 -12.89
N GLY A 596 -3.45 -36.44 -11.56
CA GLY A 596 -2.98 -35.39 -10.67
C GLY A 596 -4.06 -34.37 -10.32
N SER A 597 -3.81 -33.58 -9.29
CA SER A 597 -4.64 -32.42 -8.98
C SER A 597 -4.35 -31.32 -10.00
N HIS A 598 -5.40 -30.61 -10.40
CA HIS A 598 -5.25 -29.39 -11.19
C HIS A 598 -6.13 -28.30 -10.60
N THR A 599 -5.71 -27.06 -10.77
CA THR A 599 -6.45 -25.87 -10.36
C THR A 599 -6.72 -25.01 -11.59
N HIS A 600 -7.82 -24.27 -11.55
CA HIS A 600 -8.14 -23.26 -12.56
C HIS A 600 -8.04 -21.89 -11.93
N SER A 601 -7.58 -20.91 -12.71
CA SER A 601 -7.66 -19.49 -12.35
C SER A 601 -8.88 -18.89 -13.03
N VAL A 602 -9.77 -18.26 -12.25
CA VAL A 602 -10.92 -17.53 -12.78
C VAL A 602 -10.68 -16.03 -12.65
N VAL A 603 -10.85 -15.28 -13.74
CA VAL A 603 -10.70 -13.83 -13.75
C VAL A 603 -12.04 -13.19 -13.40
N MET A 604 -12.13 -12.52 -12.24
CA MET A 604 -13.37 -11.91 -11.75
C MET A 604 -13.70 -10.54 -12.38
N GLY A 605 -12.72 -9.92 -13.06
CA GLY A 605 -12.89 -8.62 -13.70
C GLY A 605 -12.99 -7.43 -12.72
N ALA A 606 -13.10 -6.23 -13.28
CA ALA A 606 -13.35 -5.00 -12.53
C ALA A 606 -14.85 -4.74 -12.45
N HIS A 607 -15.31 -4.14 -11.34
CA HIS A 607 -16.67 -3.65 -11.19
C HIS A 607 -16.68 -2.27 -10.53
N THR A 608 -17.80 -1.58 -10.61
CA THR A 608 -17.97 -0.21 -10.09
C THR A 608 -19.15 -0.14 -9.13
N HIS A 609 -19.14 0.88 -8.27
CA HIS A 609 -20.24 1.22 -7.36
C HIS A 609 -20.66 2.67 -7.56
N THR A 610 -21.94 2.95 -7.38
CA THR A 610 -22.44 4.33 -7.32
C THR A 610 -22.38 4.82 -5.87
N ILE A 611 -21.65 5.91 -5.63
CA ILE A 611 -21.55 6.54 -4.32
C ILE A 611 -22.42 7.79 -4.32
N THR A 612 -23.33 7.90 -3.34
CA THR A 612 -24.15 9.08 -3.12
C THR A 612 -23.79 9.69 -1.77
N VAL A 613 -23.40 10.96 -1.76
CA VAL A 613 -23.15 11.72 -0.52
C VAL A 613 -24.39 12.55 -0.23
N ALA A 614 -25.04 12.28 0.90
CA ALA A 614 -26.23 13.03 1.31
C ALA A 614 -25.87 14.48 1.66
N ALA A 615 -26.80 15.40 1.40
CA ALA A 615 -26.65 16.80 1.82
C ALA A 615 -26.60 16.89 3.35
N ALA A 616 -25.70 17.73 3.86
CA ALA A 616 -25.55 17.99 5.28
C ALA A 616 -25.37 19.51 5.51
N GLY A 617 -26.14 20.08 6.43
CA GLY A 617 -26.12 21.51 6.74
C GLY A 617 -27.49 22.05 7.12
N ASN A 618 -27.53 23.34 7.45
CA ASN A 618 -28.75 24.09 7.72
C ASN A 618 -29.21 24.83 6.44
N ALA A 619 -30.37 25.50 6.50
CA ALA A 619 -30.89 26.30 5.39
C ALA A 619 -29.99 27.50 5.03
N GLU A 620 -29.25 28.05 6.00
CA GLU A 620 -28.34 29.18 5.82
C GLU A 620 -26.97 28.87 6.41
N ASN A 621 -25.92 29.40 5.79
CA ASN A 621 -24.54 29.34 6.26
C ASN A 621 -24.25 30.53 7.20
N THR A 622 -24.38 30.29 8.50
CA THR A 622 -24.27 31.33 9.54
C THR A 622 -22.92 31.33 10.24
N VAL A 623 -22.44 32.53 10.62
CA VAL A 623 -21.48 32.71 11.72
C VAL A 623 -22.23 33.08 13.01
N LYS A 624 -21.58 32.97 14.17
CA LYS A 624 -22.18 33.47 15.42
C LYS A 624 -22.55 34.95 15.26
N ASN A 625 -23.81 35.27 15.49
CA ASN A 625 -24.36 36.62 15.31
C ASN A 625 -25.37 36.94 16.42
N ILE A 626 -25.69 38.23 16.58
CA ILE A 626 -26.71 38.75 17.50
C ILE A 626 -27.61 39.66 16.67
N ALA A 627 -28.92 39.53 16.84
CA ALA A 627 -29.90 40.33 16.12
C ALA A 627 -29.99 41.76 16.69
N TYR A 628 -29.89 42.75 15.80
CA TYR A 628 -30.14 44.17 16.06
C TYR A 628 -31.05 44.71 14.95
N ASN A 629 -31.87 45.72 15.27
CA ASN A 629 -32.64 46.43 14.26
C ASN A 629 -31.74 47.48 13.59
N TYR A 630 -31.53 47.39 12.28
CA TYR A 630 -30.82 48.45 11.56
C TYR A 630 -31.75 49.66 11.37
N ILE A 631 -31.34 50.81 11.91
CA ILE A 631 -32.02 52.09 11.75
C ILE A 631 -31.13 53.11 11.03
N VAL A 632 -31.73 54.17 10.49
CA VAL A 632 -31.01 55.25 9.80
C VAL A 632 -31.56 56.61 10.23
N ARG A 633 -30.67 57.60 10.40
CA ARG A 633 -31.07 58.99 10.68
C ARG A 633 -31.64 59.64 9.42
N LEU A 634 -32.75 60.37 9.55
CA LEU A 634 -33.47 60.95 8.41
C LEU A 634 -32.95 62.33 7.96
N ALA A 635 -32.49 63.17 8.91
CA ALA A 635 -32.03 64.53 8.65
C ALA A 635 -30.76 64.87 9.45
#